data_AF-A0A6F9AD02-F1
#
_entry.id   AF-A0A6F9AD02-F1
#
_cell.length_a   1.000
_cell.length_b   1.000
_cell.length_c   1.000
_cell.angle_alpha   90.00
_cell.angle_beta   90.00
_cell.angle_gamma   90.00
#
_symmetry.space_group_name_H-M   'P 1'
#
loop_
_entity.id
_entity.type
_entity.pdbx_description
1 polymer ?
#
loop_
_entity_poly.entity_id
_entity_poly.type
_entity_poly.pdbx_seq_one_letter_code
_entity_poly.pdbx_strand_id
1 'polypeptide(L)'
;MRAEVAMLSRNILIYGEMENACYGNNWCQFFGHDTYGGHIKIFGNFTSVHLSHVELRNMGQQVQGRYPVHFHRCGDVDRRGGYREPAYVDGLSIHHSFSRCITIHATNGLL
;
A
#
# COMPACT_ATOMS: atom_id res chain seq x y z
N MET A 1 10.69 -1.63 -34.80
CA MET A 1 11.04 -0.63 -33.77
C MET A 1 11.29 -1.41 -32.49
N ARG A 2 12.54 -1.49 -32.00
CA ARG A 2 12.84 -2.13 -30.70
C ARG A 2 12.74 -1.06 -29.63
N ALA A 3 11.98 -1.34 -28.58
CA ALA A 3 11.80 -0.43 -27.45
C ALA A 3 13.12 -0.26 -26.69
N GLU A 4 13.33 0.93 -26.13
CA GLU A 4 14.35 1.16 -25.12
C GLU A 4 14.06 0.26 -23.91
N VAL A 5 14.98 -0.66 -23.61
CA VAL A 5 14.93 -1.47 -22.40
C VAL A 5 15.80 -0.76 -21.36
N ALA A 6 15.17 0.06 -20.53
CA ALA A 6 15.80 0.51 -19.30
C ALA A 6 15.89 -0.70 -18.35
N MET A 7 17.11 -1.06 -17.96
CA MET A 7 17.35 -2.04 -16.90
C MET A 7 16.94 -1.40 -15.56
N LEU A 8 15.70 -1.62 -15.14
CA LEU A 8 15.16 -1.17 -13.85
C LEU A 8 15.69 -2.06 -12.71
N SER A 9 16.99 -1.98 -12.42
CA SER A 9 17.54 -2.61 -11.21
C SER A 9 17.26 -1.80 -9.93
N ARG A 10 16.24 -0.92 -9.93
CA ARG A 10 15.87 -0.14 -8.76
C ARG A 10 14.77 -0.85 -7.99
N ASN A 11 15.13 -1.45 -6.87
CA ASN A 11 14.18 -1.88 -5.86
C ASN A 11 13.68 -0.64 -5.12
N ILE A 12 12.41 -0.26 -5.31
CA ILE A 12 11.77 0.80 -4.53
C ILE A 12 11.19 0.14 -3.28
N LEU A 13 11.85 0.37 -2.15
CA LEU A 13 11.39 -0.07 -0.83
C LEU A 13 10.67 1.08 -0.12
N ILE A 14 9.39 0.87 0.21
CA ILE A 14 8.63 1.71 1.12
C ILE A 14 8.43 0.90 2.40
N TYR A 15 8.85 1.44 3.54
CA TYR A 15 8.76 0.71 4.80
C TYR A 15 8.32 1.59 5.96
N GLY A 16 7.60 0.97 6.90
CA GLY A 16 7.37 1.54 8.22
C GLY A 16 8.63 1.43 9.09
N GLU A 17 8.99 2.54 9.73
CA GLU A 17 9.96 2.54 10.83
C GLU A 17 9.41 1.72 11.99
N MET A 18 10.28 0.92 12.61
CA MET A 18 9.89 -0.03 13.65
C MET A 18 10.77 0.15 14.87
N GLU A 19 10.17 -0.02 16.04
CA GLU A 19 10.92 -0.16 17.29
C GLU A 19 11.52 -1.56 17.46
N ASN A 20 12.58 -1.64 18.27
CA ASN A 20 13.28 -2.91 18.53
C ASN A 20 12.45 -3.93 19.31
N ALA A 21 11.37 -3.50 19.97
CA ALA A 21 10.50 -4.34 20.78
C ALA A 21 9.07 -3.81 20.73
N CYS A 22 8.11 -4.63 21.12
CA CYS A 22 6.75 -4.14 21.35
C CYS A 22 6.72 -3.17 22.54
N TYR A 23 5.94 -2.10 22.43
CA TYR A 23 5.85 -1.04 23.43
C TYR A 23 4.43 -0.51 23.63
N GLY A 24 4.21 0.23 24.72
CA GLY A 24 2.95 0.92 25.00
C GLY A 24 1.76 -0.03 25.19
N ASN A 25 0.59 0.39 24.70
CA ASN A 25 -0.66 -0.39 24.77
C ASN A 25 -0.87 -1.30 23.54
N ASN A 26 0.20 -1.67 22.84
CA ASN A 26 0.13 -2.62 21.73
C ASN A 26 -0.10 -4.06 22.25
N TRP A 27 -0.34 -4.99 21.33
CA TRP A 27 -0.66 -6.40 21.64
C TRP A 27 0.60 -7.21 22.04
N CYS A 28 1.42 -6.69 22.95
CA CYS A 28 2.74 -7.23 23.30
C CYS A 28 2.70 -8.61 23.96
N GLN A 29 1.55 -9.01 24.49
CA GLN A 29 1.31 -10.37 24.98
C GLN A 29 1.34 -11.44 23.87
N PHE A 30 1.12 -11.04 22.62
CA PHE A 30 1.13 -11.93 21.46
C PHE A 30 2.31 -11.66 20.51
N PHE A 31 2.77 -10.41 20.44
CA PHE A 31 3.84 -9.99 19.52
C PHE A 31 5.02 -9.46 20.32
N GLY A 32 6.15 -10.17 20.25
CA GLY A 32 7.43 -9.71 20.85
C GLY A 32 8.13 -8.61 20.05
N HIS A 33 7.50 -8.10 18.99
CA HIS A 33 8.02 -7.07 18.10
C HIS A 33 6.97 -5.97 17.91
N ASP A 34 7.41 -4.81 17.45
CA ASP A 34 6.53 -3.71 17.11
C ASP A 34 5.59 -4.09 15.95
N THR A 35 4.31 -3.74 16.08
CA THR A 35 3.25 -4.03 15.10
C THR A 35 2.60 -2.75 14.55
N TYR A 36 3.18 -1.59 14.86
CA TYR A 36 2.71 -0.28 14.42
C TYR A 36 3.40 0.15 13.11
N GLY A 37 3.23 -0.66 12.07
CA GLY A 37 3.83 -0.40 10.77
C GLY A 37 3.25 0.81 10.03
N GLY A 38 3.86 1.13 8.89
CA GLY A 38 3.39 2.18 7.98
C GLY A 38 2.10 1.80 7.26
N HIS A 39 1.36 2.77 6.70
CA HIS A 39 0.17 2.48 5.91
C HIS A 39 -0.02 3.51 4.80
N ILE A 40 -0.38 3.06 3.59
CA ILE A 40 -0.69 3.94 2.46
C ILE A 40 -2.20 4.02 2.34
N LYS A 41 -2.77 5.21 2.55
CA LYS A 41 -4.21 5.45 2.41
C LYS A 41 -4.47 6.47 1.31
N ILE A 42 -5.25 6.06 0.32
CA ILE A 42 -5.66 6.88 -0.81
C ILE A 42 -7.12 7.29 -0.60
N PHE A 43 -7.39 8.58 -0.73
CA PHE A 43 -8.74 9.15 -0.75
C PHE A 43 -9.04 9.64 -2.17
N GLY A 44 -10.31 9.95 -2.48
CA GLY A 44 -10.68 10.53 -3.78
C GLY A 44 -10.01 11.89 -4.06
N ASN A 45 -10.22 12.42 -5.26
CA ASN A 45 -9.66 13.68 -5.77
C ASN A 45 -8.13 13.70 -5.93
N PHE A 46 -7.49 12.55 -6.13
CA PHE A 46 -6.10 12.51 -6.58
C PHE A 46 -6.01 12.82 -8.08
N THR A 47 -4.85 13.29 -8.55
CA THR A 47 -4.61 13.44 -10.00
C THR A 47 -4.25 12.11 -10.65
N SER A 48 -3.42 11.31 -9.99
CA SER A 48 -2.97 10.00 -10.47
C SER A 48 -2.42 9.15 -9.32
N VAL A 49 -2.71 7.85 -9.32
CA VAL A 49 -2.12 6.87 -8.40
C VAL A 49 -1.83 5.58 -9.16
N HIS A 50 -0.55 5.23 -9.25
CA HIS A 50 -0.06 4.03 -9.89
C HIS A 50 1.03 3.40 -9.01
N LEU A 51 0.75 2.24 -8.44
CA LEU A 51 1.72 1.49 -7.63
C LEU A 51 2.21 0.31 -8.45
N SER A 52 3.48 0.31 -8.86
CA SER A 52 4.04 -0.70 -9.75
C SER A 52 5.41 -1.16 -9.28
N HIS A 53 5.61 -2.47 -9.14
CA HIS A 53 6.92 -3.08 -8.88
C HIS A 53 7.65 -2.49 -7.67
N VAL A 54 6.91 -2.28 -6.56
CA VAL A 54 7.46 -1.76 -5.30
C VAL A 54 7.42 -2.81 -4.19
N GLU A 55 8.38 -2.75 -3.28
CA GLU A 55 8.42 -3.54 -2.05
C GLU A 55 7.82 -2.72 -0.89
N LEU A 56 6.85 -3.32 -0.20
CA LEU A 56 6.22 -2.79 1.00
C LEU A 56 6.60 -3.68 2.19
N ARG A 57 7.40 -3.13 3.10
CA ARG A 57 7.88 -3.84 4.30
C ARG A 57 7.37 -3.16 5.57
N ASN A 58 7.07 -3.94 6.62
CA ASN A 58 6.70 -3.36 7.91
C ASN A 58 5.46 -2.45 7.80
N MET A 59 4.43 -2.92 7.09
CA MET A 59 3.23 -2.15 6.79
C MET A 59 1.97 -2.75 7.43
N GLY A 60 0.94 -1.93 7.62
CA GLY A 60 -0.29 -2.25 8.33
C GLY A 60 -0.14 -2.08 9.84
N GLN A 61 -1.27 -2.04 10.55
CA GLN A 61 -1.32 -1.96 12.01
C GLN A 61 -2.44 -2.87 12.55
N GLN A 62 -2.40 -3.24 13.82
CA GLN A 62 -3.43 -4.06 14.50
C GLN A 62 -4.75 -3.32 14.78
N VAL A 63 -5.11 -2.36 13.91
CA VAL A 63 -6.34 -1.58 13.98
C VAL A 63 -6.95 -1.45 12.58
N GLN A 64 -8.27 -1.41 12.51
CA GLN A 64 -8.99 -1.39 11.23
C GLN A 64 -8.66 -0.14 10.41
N GLY A 65 -8.50 -0.31 9.10
CA GLY A 65 -8.24 0.82 8.19
C GLY A 65 -6.77 1.21 8.04
N ARG A 66 -5.85 0.44 8.64
CA ARG A 66 -4.39 0.61 8.54
C ARG A 66 -3.79 -0.60 7.82
N TYR A 67 -3.60 -0.44 6.51
CA TYR A 67 -3.18 -1.51 5.61
C TYR A 67 -1.99 -1.05 4.76
N PRO A 68 -1.20 -1.98 4.20
CA PRO A 68 -0.14 -1.67 3.25
C PRO A 68 -0.60 -0.74 2.13
N VAL A 69 -1.78 -1.01 1.56
CA VAL A 69 -2.45 -0.14 0.58
C VAL A 69 -3.95 -0.13 0.88
N HIS A 70 -4.55 1.05 0.96
CA HIS A 70 -5.97 1.24 1.26
C HIS A 70 -6.57 2.34 0.38
N PHE A 71 -7.32 1.95 -0.65
CA PHE A 71 -8.20 2.86 -1.38
C PHE A 71 -9.50 3.02 -0.62
N HIS A 72 -9.74 4.22 -0.09
CA HIS A 72 -10.83 4.50 0.83
C HIS A 72 -11.82 5.51 0.24
N ARG A 73 -12.96 5.00 -0.24
CA ARG A 73 -14.08 5.77 -0.79
C ARG A 73 -13.62 6.69 -1.92
N CYS A 74 -12.86 6.14 -2.87
CA CYS A 74 -12.33 6.92 -4.00
C CYS A 74 -13.36 7.12 -5.12
N GLY A 75 -14.50 6.40 -5.09
CA GLY A 75 -15.44 6.40 -6.22
C GLY A 75 -14.89 5.64 -7.42
N ASP A 76 -15.24 6.07 -8.63
CA ASP A 76 -14.71 5.48 -9.86
C ASP A 76 -13.28 6.03 -10.10
N VAL A 77 -12.29 5.16 -10.20
CA VAL A 77 -10.86 5.51 -10.40
C VAL A 77 -10.33 5.15 -11.79
N ASP A 78 -11.25 4.91 -12.73
CA ASP A 78 -10.98 4.65 -14.13
C ASP A 78 -11.50 5.79 -15.03
N ARG A 79 -11.66 5.54 -16.33
CA ARG A 79 -12.20 6.51 -17.29
C ARG A 79 -13.61 6.99 -16.93
N ARG A 80 -14.43 6.20 -16.21
CA ARG A 80 -15.77 6.63 -15.76
C ARG A 80 -15.67 7.72 -14.71
N GLY A 81 -14.63 7.68 -13.88
CA GLY A 81 -14.30 8.72 -12.90
C GLY A 81 -13.57 9.93 -13.48
N GLY A 82 -13.30 9.97 -14.79
CA GLY A 82 -12.58 11.06 -15.45
C GLY A 82 -11.06 10.91 -15.47
N TYR A 83 -10.52 9.77 -15.03
CA TYR A 83 -9.08 9.53 -15.05
C TYR A 83 -8.62 9.10 -16.45
N ARG A 84 -7.63 9.83 -17.01
CA ARG A 84 -7.05 9.52 -18.33
C ARG A 84 -6.39 8.13 -18.34
N GLU A 85 -5.63 7.85 -17.29
CA GLU A 85 -5.03 6.55 -16.99
C GLU A 85 -5.71 6.02 -15.71
N PRO A 86 -6.35 4.83 -15.73
CA PRO A 86 -6.95 4.25 -14.53
C PRO A 86 -5.91 4.02 -13.44
N ALA A 87 -6.31 4.23 -12.18
CA ALA A 87 -5.47 3.85 -11.05
C ALA A 87 -5.23 2.34 -11.06
N TYR A 88 -4.03 1.92 -10.66
CA TYR A 88 -3.68 0.51 -10.61
C TYR A 88 -2.69 0.16 -9.50
N VAL A 89 -2.70 -1.13 -9.14
CA VAL A 89 -1.73 -1.75 -8.23
C VAL A 89 -1.19 -3.03 -8.87
N ASP A 90 0.06 -2.99 -9.31
CA ASP A 90 0.67 -4.05 -10.12
C ASP A 90 2.03 -4.50 -9.57
N GLY A 91 2.25 -5.81 -9.42
CA GLY A 91 3.56 -6.36 -9.07
C GLY A 91 4.13 -5.93 -7.71
N LEU A 92 3.31 -5.78 -6.67
CA LEU A 92 3.79 -5.41 -5.33
C LEU A 92 4.34 -6.63 -4.57
N SER A 93 5.47 -6.46 -3.89
CA SER A 93 5.94 -7.38 -2.85
C SER A 93 5.53 -6.84 -1.48
N ILE A 94 4.66 -7.53 -0.76
CA ILE A 94 4.21 -7.10 0.57
C ILE A 94 4.61 -8.15 1.59
N HIS A 95 5.49 -7.80 2.53
CA HIS A 95 5.96 -8.74 3.54
C HIS A 95 6.29 -8.05 4.86
N HIS A 96 6.43 -8.85 5.93
CA HIS A 96 6.53 -8.33 7.29
C HIS A 96 5.41 -7.32 7.56
N SER A 97 4.19 -7.69 7.18
CA SER A 97 3.02 -6.83 7.31
C SER A 97 2.14 -7.29 8.47
N PHE A 98 1.61 -6.32 9.20
CA PHE A 98 0.79 -6.51 10.39
C PHE A 98 -0.72 -6.48 10.07
N SER A 99 -1.08 -6.22 8.80
CA SER A 99 -2.44 -6.36 8.26
C SER A 99 -2.35 -6.59 6.75
N ARG A 100 -2.22 -7.84 6.31
CA ARG A 100 -1.65 -8.25 5.00
C ARG A 100 -2.49 -7.94 3.75
N CYS A 101 -3.56 -7.16 3.85
CA CYS A 101 -4.49 -6.95 2.74
C CYS A 101 -4.21 -5.65 1.99
N ILE A 102 -4.32 -5.69 0.66
CA ILE A 102 -4.66 -4.49 -0.12
C ILE A 102 -6.17 -4.30 0.06
N THR A 103 -6.58 -3.13 0.54
CA THR A 103 -7.99 -2.88 0.86
C THR A 103 -8.59 -1.89 -0.13
N ILE A 104 -9.68 -2.32 -0.77
CA ILE A 104 -10.48 -1.52 -1.69
C ILE A 104 -11.85 -1.34 -1.04
N HIS A 105 -12.20 -0.12 -0.66
CA HIS A 105 -13.45 0.19 0.01
C HIS A 105 -14.19 1.30 -0.73
N ALA A 106 -15.36 0.99 -1.31
CA ALA A 106 -16.17 1.94 -2.08
C ALA A 106 -15.36 2.69 -3.16
N THR A 107 -14.55 1.91 -3.87
CA THR A 107 -13.71 2.32 -4.97
C THR A 107 -13.95 1.34 -6.11
N ASN A 108 -14.23 1.82 -7.32
CA ASN A 108 -14.50 1.00 -8.50
C ASN A 108 -13.49 1.33 -9.62
N GLY A 109 -13.20 0.36 -10.47
CA GLY A 109 -12.31 0.58 -11.63
C GLY A 109 -10.81 0.61 -11.29
N LEU A 110 -10.42 0.15 -10.10
CA LEU A 110 -9.01 -0.10 -9.78
C LEU A 110 -8.53 -1.35 -10.54
N LEU A 111 -7.38 -1.24 -11.22
CA LEU A 111 -6.74 -2.32 -11.96
C LEU A 111 -5.65 -3.03 -11.16
#